data_AF-A0A349EGX4-F1
#
_entry.id   AF-A0A349EGX4-F1
#
_cell.length_a   1.000
_cell.length_b   1.000
_cell.length_c   1.000
_cell.angle_alpha   90.00
_cell.angle_beta   90.00
_cell.angle_gamma   90.00
#
_symmetry.space_group_name_H-M   'P 1'
#
loop_
_entity.id
_entity.type
_entity.pdbx_description
1 polymer ?
#
loop_
_entity_poly.entity_id
_entity_poly.type
_entity_poly.pdbx_seq_one_letter_code
_entity_poly.pdbx_strand_id
1 'polypeptide(L)'
;STASSGVNSAPSIRKFAAICCRPRRLIAALTPGLLPILVGKVFAPFRQGQLAEALNAYWVPDAPTEAAINAANSDLPATPEQPRPGFTDAEQADRVAGLLRNIGLTSQFAPLVILMGHGSMSQNNPHLGAYDCGACGGRHGGPNARTFAAMANRPEVRKLLAERGIIVPAETGFIGAEHNTCDEKITFYDLADLPTALEPAFRELQRLLDQAGALSAHERCRRFASAPRHPTPTQALRHVIERSRDFSQARPELGHATNAAALVGRRSMSQGVFLDRRAFLVSYDPTQDPNGTVLEGILLAVGPVGAGINLEYYFSTVNNERLGCGTKTPHNVTGLFAVMEGASSDLRTGLPRQMIEIHEPVRLQIVVEAKTEVLAAIYGRQASLRELIGNEWVHLIAKDPETGEFTIFDPVLGFVPWIGPVKPLPTHRRSGDGYRGHTEPLPPVLIGDPIPLPCGS
;
A
#
# COMPACT_ATOMS: atom_id res chain seq x y z
N SER A 1 -30.86 -3.20 -76.68
CA SER A 1 -29.76 -2.86 -77.61
C SER A 1 -28.49 -3.48 -77.06
N THR A 2 -27.80 -4.19 -77.93
CA THR A 2 -26.53 -4.92 -77.77
C THR A 2 -25.39 -4.06 -77.21
N ALA A 3 -24.56 -4.62 -76.32
CA ALA A 3 -23.17 -5.02 -76.65
C ALA A 3 -22.43 -5.63 -75.44
N SER A 4 -21.75 -6.73 -75.72
CA SER A 4 -20.79 -7.48 -74.91
C SER A 4 -19.44 -6.80 -74.75
N SER A 5 -18.71 -7.05 -73.65
CA SER A 5 -17.29 -7.47 -73.67
C SER A 5 -16.67 -7.59 -72.26
N GLY A 6 -15.88 -8.65 -72.04
CA GLY A 6 -14.60 -8.50 -71.33
C GLY A 6 -14.47 -9.13 -69.93
N VAL A 7 -14.06 -10.40 -69.90
CA VAL A 7 -13.32 -10.99 -68.77
C VAL A 7 -12.03 -10.22 -68.54
N ASN A 8 -11.69 -9.85 -67.29
CA ASN A 8 -10.30 -9.78 -66.83
C ASN A 8 -10.20 -9.81 -65.28
N SER A 9 -9.70 -10.96 -64.81
CA SER A 9 -8.71 -11.17 -63.74
C SER A 9 -8.60 -10.14 -62.60
N ALA A 10 -8.90 -10.64 -61.39
CA ALA A 10 -8.55 -10.02 -60.12
C ALA A 10 -7.04 -9.73 -60.00
N PRO A 11 -6.66 -8.56 -59.44
CA PRO A 11 -5.41 -8.42 -58.74
C PRO A 11 -5.59 -7.85 -57.32
N SER A 12 -5.00 -8.56 -56.36
CA SER A 12 -4.28 -8.01 -55.20
C SER A 12 -4.73 -8.29 -53.77
N ILE A 13 -5.44 -9.40 -53.50
CA ILE A 13 -5.37 -10.04 -52.16
C ILE A 13 -3.93 -10.50 -51.83
N ARG A 14 -3.07 -10.68 -52.84
CA ARG A 14 -1.64 -10.99 -52.64
C ARG A 14 -0.76 -9.83 -52.15
N LYS A 15 -1.21 -8.56 -52.21
CA LYS A 15 -0.38 -7.43 -51.74
C LYS A 15 -0.50 -7.17 -50.24
N PHE A 16 -1.62 -7.53 -49.60
CA PHE A 16 -1.78 -7.41 -48.14
C PHE A 16 -1.03 -8.52 -47.37
N ALA A 17 -0.97 -9.75 -47.92
CA ALA A 17 -0.20 -10.85 -47.32
C ALA A 17 1.33 -10.62 -47.35
N ALA A 18 1.84 -9.76 -48.24
CA ALA A 18 3.26 -9.47 -48.36
C ALA A 18 3.79 -8.51 -47.28
N ILE A 19 2.91 -7.71 -46.65
CA ILE A 19 3.29 -6.76 -45.60
C ILE A 19 3.30 -7.46 -44.22
N CYS A 20 2.44 -8.45 -43.99
CA CYS A 20 2.45 -9.26 -42.76
C CYS A 20 3.57 -10.33 -42.69
N CYS A 21 4.25 -10.64 -43.78
CA CYS A 21 5.32 -11.66 -43.82
C CYS A 21 6.74 -11.13 -43.62
N ARG A 22 6.96 -9.80 -43.62
CA ARG A 22 8.29 -9.20 -43.42
C ARG A 22 8.89 -9.29 -42.01
N PRO A 23 8.13 -9.34 -40.89
CA PRO A 23 8.77 -9.46 -39.58
C PRO A 23 9.25 -10.89 -39.29
N ARG A 24 8.80 -11.92 -40.04
CA ARG A 24 9.17 -13.33 -39.77
C ARG A 24 10.67 -13.61 -39.85
N ARG A 25 11.38 -13.05 -40.83
CA ARG A 25 12.84 -13.25 -40.96
C ARG A 25 13.63 -12.48 -39.90
N LEU A 26 13.17 -11.29 -39.52
CA LEU A 26 13.79 -10.49 -38.47
C LEU A 26 13.56 -11.12 -37.09
N ILE A 27 12.32 -11.54 -36.79
CA ILE A 27 11.97 -12.28 -35.57
C ILE A 27 12.78 -13.57 -35.52
N ALA A 28 12.83 -14.37 -36.60
CA ALA A 28 13.62 -15.59 -36.65
C ALA A 28 15.13 -15.34 -36.46
N ALA A 29 15.67 -14.25 -37.00
CA ALA A 29 17.07 -13.86 -36.82
C ALA A 29 17.38 -13.39 -35.38
N LEU A 30 16.42 -12.78 -34.69
CA LEU A 30 16.54 -12.34 -33.30
C LEU A 30 16.21 -13.46 -32.28
N THR A 31 15.51 -14.52 -32.71
CA THR A 31 15.05 -15.63 -31.86
C THR A 31 16.20 -16.34 -31.10
N PRO A 32 17.39 -16.60 -31.70
CA PRO A 32 18.50 -17.20 -30.96
C PRO A 32 19.00 -16.34 -29.79
N GLY A 33 18.87 -15.01 -29.88
CA GLY A 33 19.19 -14.10 -28.77
C GLY A 33 18.09 -14.03 -27.70
N LEU A 34 16.83 -14.23 -28.09
CA LEU A 34 15.68 -14.22 -27.17
C LEU A 34 15.54 -15.53 -26.38
N LEU A 35 15.96 -16.67 -26.95
CA LEU A 35 15.83 -17.97 -26.29
C LEU A 35 16.61 -18.06 -24.96
N PRO A 36 17.90 -17.66 -24.86
CA PRO A 36 18.62 -17.61 -23.59
C PRO A 36 17.95 -16.69 -22.55
N ILE A 37 17.36 -15.58 -22.98
CA ILE A 37 16.62 -14.66 -22.10
C ILE A 37 15.39 -15.37 -21.54
N LEU A 38 14.62 -16.06 -22.38
CA LEU A 38 13.44 -16.80 -21.95
C LEU A 38 13.81 -17.97 -21.03
N VAL A 39 14.84 -18.74 -21.36
CA VAL A 39 15.38 -19.81 -20.50
C VAL A 39 15.81 -19.23 -19.15
N GLY A 40 16.52 -18.10 -19.14
CA GLY A 40 16.90 -17.41 -17.92
C GLY A 40 15.69 -16.96 -17.09
N LYS A 41 14.65 -16.42 -17.73
CA LYS A 41 13.40 -16.03 -17.06
C LYS A 41 12.65 -17.19 -16.44
N VAL A 42 12.67 -18.37 -17.08
CA VAL A 42 11.96 -19.57 -16.60
C VAL A 42 12.72 -20.28 -15.48
N PHE A 43 14.03 -20.46 -15.63
CA PHE A 43 14.81 -21.31 -14.71
C PHE A 43 15.61 -20.54 -13.66
N ALA A 44 15.82 -19.24 -13.85
CA ALA A 44 16.57 -18.40 -12.92
C ALA A 44 16.05 -16.94 -12.87
N PRO A 45 14.74 -16.71 -12.62
CA PRO A 45 14.11 -15.38 -12.69
C PRO A 45 14.81 -14.34 -11.82
N PHE A 46 15.28 -14.73 -10.62
CA PHE A 46 16.03 -13.83 -9.74
C PHE A 46 17.32 -13.31 -10.41
N ARG A 47 18.20 -14.22 -10.86
CA ARG A 47 19.49 -13.88 -11.46
C ARG A 47 19.32 -13.17 -12.80
N GLN A 48 18.36 -13.63 -13.61
CA GLN A 48 18.04 -13.00 -14.89
C GLN A 48 17.56 -11.56 -14.67
N GLY A 49 16.69 -11.32 -13.68
CA GLY A 49 16.23 -9.98 -13.34
C GLY A 49 17.35 -9.06 -12.84
N GLN A 50 18.26 -9.58 -11.99
CA GLN A 50 19.43 -8.80 -11.55
C GLN A 50 20.32 -8.39 -12.73
N LEU A 51 20.60 -9.33 -13.65
CA LEU A 51 21.37 -9.04 -14.86
C LEU A 51 20.66 -8.02 -15.74
N ALA A 52 19.35 -8.15 -15.92
CA ALA A 52 18.56 -7.22 -16.73
C ALA A 52 18.56 -5.81 -16.13
N GLU A 53 18.40 -5.67 -14.81
CA GLU A 53 18.50 -4.38 -14.13
C GLU A 53 19.90 -3.77 -14.25
N ALA A 54 20.96 -4.56 -14.06
CA ALA A 54 22.33 -4.09 -14.18
C ALA A 54 22.66 -3.63 -15.62
N LEU A 55 22.23 -4.41 -16.63
CA LEU A 55 22.36 -4.01 -18.03
C LEU A 55 21.55 -2.75 -18.32
N ASN A 56 20.32 -2.65 -17.82
CA ASN A 56 19.49 -1.47 -18.01
C ASN A 56 20.16 -0.22 -17.42
N ALA A 57 20.66 -0.30 -16.18
CA ALA A 57 21.38 0.79 -15.52
C ALA A 57 22.69 1.16 -16.24
N TYR A 58 23.32 0.23 -16.96
CA TYR A 58 24.51 0.50 -17.76
C TYR A 58 24.19 1.23 -19.07
N TRP A 59 23.08 0.86 -19.74
CA TRP A 59 22.71 1.41 -21.05
C TRP A 59 21.80 2.62 -20.99
N VAL A 60 20.98 2.73 -19.96
CA VAL A 60 20.02 3.82 -19.75
C VAL A 60 20.57 4.71 -18.64
N PRO A 61 21.05 5.93 -18.97
CA PRO A 61 21.55 6.85 -17.96
C PRO A 61 20.42 7.27 -17.03
N ASP A 62 20.76 7.54 -15.77
CA ASP A 62 19.82 8.15 -14.84
C ASP A 62 19.38 9.52 -15.38
N ALA A 63 18.06 9.71 -15.43
CA ALA A 63 17.43 10.97 -15.79
C ALA A 63 16.90 11.62 -14.50
N PRO A 64 17.70 12.45 -13.80
CA PRO A 64 17.23 13.14 -12.62
C PRO A 64 16.02 14.00 -13.00
N THR A 65 14.95 13.84 -12.23
CA THR A 65 13.72 14.63 -12.38
C THR A 65 13.62 15.56 -11.19
N GLU A 66 12.89 16.66 -11.34
CA GLU A 66 12.55 17.55 -10.22
C GLU A 66 11.03 17.55 -10.04
N ALA A 67 10.58 17.61 -8.79
CA ALA A 67 9.16 17.73 -8.49
C ALA A 67 8.71 19.19 -8.74
N ALA A 68 7.90 19.41 -9.77
CA ALA A 68 7.31 20.72 -10.06
C ALA A 68 6.20 21.07 -9.05
N ILE A 69 6.59 21.51 -7.85
CA ILE A 69 5.68 21.77 -6.73
C ILE A 69 5.21 23.22 -6.63
N ASN A 70 5.91 24.16 -7.26
CA ASN A 70 5.61 25.58 -7.16
C ASN A 70 4.71 26.04 -8.30
N ALA A 71 3.66 26.78 -7.96
CA ALA A 71 2.81 27.44 -8.94
C ALA A 71 3.55 28.61 -9.61
N ALA A 72 3.65 28.60 -10.94
CA ALA A 72 4.27 29.69 -11.71
C ALA A 72 3.44 30.99 -11.71
N ASN A 73 2.13 30.90 -11.51
CA ASN A 73 1.23 32.04 -11.41
C ASN A 73 0.31 31.88 -10.19
N SER A 74 0.65 32.56 -9.08
CA SER A 74 -0.05 32.46 -7.80
C SER A 74 -1.41 33.14 -7.76
N ASP A 75 -1.67 34.05 -8.71
CA ASP A 75 -2.69 35.09 -8.56
C ASP A 75 -4.08 34.62 -9.00
N LEU A 76 -4.15 33.52 -9.74
CA LEU A 76 -5.41 32.89 -10.16
C LEU A 76 -5.68 31.62 -9.35
N PRO A 77 -6.91 31.43 -8.83
CA PRO A 77 -7.29 30.20 -8.15
C PRO A 77 -7.31 29.03 -9.12
N ALA A 78 -6.77 27.88 -8.69
CA ALA A 78 -6.89 26.65 -9.46
C ALA A 78 -8.33 26.15 -9.44
N THR A 79 -8.90 25.86 -10.62
CA THR A 79 -10.24 25.27 -10.77
C THR A 79 -10.15 24.00 -11.63
N PRO A 80 -11.15 23.09 -11.58
CA PRO A 80 -11.19 21.94 -12.49
C PRO A 80 -11.12 22.35 -13.97
N GLU A 81 -11.72 23.48 -14.33
CA GLU A 81 -11.75 24.03 -15.68
C GLU A 81 -10.44 24.73 -16.06
N GLN A 82 -9.70 25.24 -15.07
CA GLN A 82 -8.40 25.89 -15.21
C GLN A 82 -7.40 25.31 -14.21
N PRO A 83 -6.90 24.09 -14.44
CA PRO A 83 -5.95 23.46 -13.55
C PRO A 83 -4.63 24.23 -13.58
N ARG A 84 -4.09 24.50 -12.40
CA ARG A 84 -2.77 25.11 -12.24
C ARG A 84 -1.75 24.05 -11.83
N PRO A 85 -0.64 23.89 -12.56
CA PRO A 85 0.48 23.07 -12.10
C PRO A 85 1.12 23.65 -10.84
N GLY A 86 1.41 22.80 -9.86
CA GLY A 86 2.01 23.20 -8.59
C GLY A 86 1.04 23.93 -7.65
N PHE A 87 1.58 24.29 -6.49
CA PHE A 87 0.86 24.91 -5.37
C PHE A 87 1.52 26.24 -4.99
N THR A 88 0.72 27.20 -4.55
CA THR A 88 1.19 28.41 -3.85
C THR A 88 1.77 28.05 -2.49
N ASP A 89 2.60 28.94 -1.92
CA ASP A 89 3.19 28.71 -0.60
C ASP A 89 2.14 28.45 0.49
N ALA A 90 1.01 29.17 0.43
CA ALA A 90 -0.13 28.95 1.33
C ALA A 90 -0.74 27.55 1.17
N GLU A 91 -1.01 27.11 -0.06
CA GLU A 91 -1.55 25.79 -0.37
C GLU A 91 -0.60 24.65 0.04
N GLN A 92 0.71 24.86 -0.10
CA GLN A 92 1.74 23.92 0.36
C GLN A 92 1.74 23.83 1.89
N ALA A 93 1.72 24.98 2.57
CA ALA A 93 1.64 25.04 4.02
C ALA A 93 0.32 24.41 4.54
N ASP A 94 -0.80 24.55 3.83
CA ASP A 94 -2.09 23.94 4.19
C ASP A 94 -2.00 22.43 4.14
N ARG A 95 -1.42 21.88 3.07
CA ARG A 95 -1.24 20.44 2.90
C ARG A 95 -0.29 19.85 3.92
N VAL A 96 0.85 20.52 4.16
CA VAL A 96 1.84 20.07 5.14
C VAL A 96 1.27 20.12 6.56
N ALA A 97 0.67 21.24 6.96
CA ALA A 97 0.03 21.37 8.27
C ALA A 97 -1.12 20.37 8.45
N GLY A 98 -1.92 20.17 7.40
CA GLY A 98 -3.02 19.22 7.38
C GLY A 98 -2.57 17.80 7.72
N LEU A 99 -1.58 17.26 7.00
CA LEU A 99 -1.07 15.91 7.27
C LEU A 99 -0.41 15.82 8.65
N LEU A 100 0.43 16.79 9.03
CA LEU A 100 1.14 16.76 10.31
C LEU A 100 0.18 16.76 11.51
N ARG A 101 -0.88 17.58 11.46
CA ARG A 101 -1.95 17.55 12.48
C ARG A 101 -2.72 16.23 12.45
N ASN A 102 -3.04 15.75 11.25
CA ASN A 102 -3.79 14.51 11.08
C ASN A 102 -3.13 13.32 11.78
N ILE A 103 -1.80 13.21 11.67
CA ILE A 103 -1.03 12.11 12.26
C ILE A 103 -0.50 12.40 13.68
N GLY A 104 -0.79 13.58 14.24
CA GLY A 104 -0.31 14.02 15.56
C GLY A 104 1.16 14.44 15.63
N LEU A 105 1.85 14.60 14.50
CA LEU A 105 3.26 15.03 14.43
C LEU A 105 3.35 16.56 14.32
N THR A 106 2.97 17.25 15.40
CA THR A 106 2.96 18.72 15.47
C THR A 106 4.14 19.30 16.25
N SER A 107 4.86 18.44 16.99
CA SER A 107 6.01 18.78 17.82
C SER A 107 6.96 17.59 17.93
N GLN A 108 8.11 17.77 18.59
CA GLN A 108 9.11 16.72 18.83
C GLN A 108 9.61 16.03 17.56
N PHE A 109 9.88 16.82 16.51
CA PHE A 109 10.42 16.32 15.26
C PHE A 109 11.78 15.63 15.48
N ALA A 110 11.93 14.45 14.89
CA ALA A 110 13.21 13.79 14.77
C ALA A 110 14.08 14.49 13.71
N PRO A 111 15.42 14.35 13.75
CA PRO A 111 16.30 14.92 12.72
C PRO A 111 15.96 14.47 11.30
N LEU A 112 15.39 13.27 11.14
CA LEU A 112 14.89 12.76 9.87
C LEU A 112 13.42 12.37 9.99
N VAL A 113 12.62 12.84 9.05
CA VAL A 113 11.22 12.45 8.87
C VAL A 113 11.05 11.84 7.48
N ILE A 114 10.63 10.57 7.42
CA ILE A 114 10.38 9.89 6.15
C ILE A 114 8.89 9.88 5.86
N LEU A 115 8.53 10.35 4.67
CA LEU A 115 7.23 10.07 4.10
C LEU A 115 7.39 8.84 3.21
N MET A 116 6.78 7.74 3.62
CA MET A 116 6.84 6.47 2.89
C MET A 116 5.54 6.26 2.13
N GLY A 117 5.57 6.49 0.83
CA GLY A 117 4.57 5.97 -0.08
C GLY A 117 4.76 4.47 -0.28
N HIS A 118 3.76 3.79 -0.82
CA HIS A 118 3.89 2.40 -1.22
C HIS A 118 3.42 2.19 -2.65
N GLY A 119 3.93 1.13 -3.27
CA GLY A 119 3.49 0.61 -4.56
C GLY A 119 3.77 -0.89 -4.61
N SER A 120 3.31 -1.57 -5.64
CA SER A 120 3.57 -3.00 -5.83
C SER A 120 3.82 -3.33 -7.29
N MET A 121 5.02 -3.82 -7.58
CA MET A 121 5.42 -4.18 -8.94
C MET A 121 5.74 -5.67 -9.07
N SER A 122 5.12 -6.30 -10.07
CA SER A 122 5.44 -7.66 -10.51
C SER A 122 5.25 -7.81 -12.02
N GLN A 123 5.93 -8.79 -12.65
CA GLN A 123 5.82 -8.99 -14.10
C GLN A 123 4.43 -9.52 -14.53
N ASN A 124 3.80 -10.36 -13.71
CA ASN A 124 2.45 -10.88 -13.97
C ASN A 124 1.41 -10.09 -13.17
N ASN A 125 1.04 -8.91 -13.68
CA ASN A 125 0.19 -7.98 -12.95
C ASN A 125 -1.01 -7.42 -13.74
N PRO A 126 -1.96 -8.28 -14.19
CA PRO A 126 -3.22 -7.81 -14.77
C PRO A 126 -4.11 -7.04 -13.77
N HIS A 127 -3.76 -7.06 -12.48
CA HIS A 127 -4.51 -6.46 -11.37
C HIS A 127 -3.70 -5.37 -10.64
N LEU A 128 -2.83 -4.64 -11.37
CA LEU A 128 -1.90 -3.67 -10.79
C LEU A 128 -2.55 -2.74 -9.76
N GLY A 129 -3.68 -2.12 -10.11
CA GLY A 129 -4.38 -1.19 -9.23
C GLY A 129 -4.89 -1.81 -7.93
N ALA A 130 -5.08 -3.12 -7.86
CA ALA A 130 -5.52 -3.82 -6.64
C ALA A 130 -4.35 -4.15 -5.68
N TYR A 131 -3.11 -4.13 -6.15
CA TYR A 131 -1.92 -4.25 -5.30
C TYR A 131 -1.37 -2.90 -4.86
N ASP A 132 -1.63 -1.84 -5.63
CA ASP A 132 -1.22 -0.48 -5.32
C ASP A 132 -2.08 0.17 -4.22
N CYS A 133 -1.79 1.43 -3.91
CA CYS A 133 -2.46 2.15 -2.83
C CYS A 133 -3.93 2.46 -3.17
N GLY A 134 -4.85 1.83 -2.45
CA GLY A 134 -6.28 2.13 -2.54
C GLY A 134 -6.60 3.59 -2.22
N ALA A 135 -5.89 4.19 -1.25
CA ALA A 135 -6.04 5.61 -0.92
C ALA A 135 -5.49 6.56 -2.01
N CYS A 136 -4.62 6.06 -2.91
CA CYS A 136 -4.14 6.79 -4.09
C CYS A 136 -4.88 6.38 -5.39
N GLY A 137 -6.03 5.69 -5.27
CA GLY A 137 -6.83 5.26 -6.41
C GLY A 137 -6.17 4.13 -7.23
N GLY A 138 -5.48 3.21 -6.55
CA GLY A 138 -4.77 2.11 -7.20
C GLY A 138 -3.51 2.57 -7.93
N ARG A 139 -2.80 3.55 -7.35
CA ARG A 139 -1.54 4.08 -7.88
C ARG A 139 -0.44 4.04 -6.83
N HIS A 140 0.78 4.16 -7.30
CA HIS A 140 1.97 4.32 -6.48
C HIS A 140 1.91 5.61 -5.64
N GLY A 141 2.25 5.49 -4.34
CA GLY A 141 2.26 6.58 -3.38
C GLY A 141 3.57 7.38 -3.33
N GLY A 142 4.65 6.89 -3.95
CA GLY A 142 5.97 7.55 -3.96
C GLY A 142 5.94 9.01 -4.43
N PRO A 143 5.24 9.37 -5.52
CA PRO A 143 5.12 10.76 -5.95
C PRO A 143 4.51 11.68 -4.87
N ASN A 144 3.48 11.22 -4.15
CA ASN A 144 2.86 11.99 -3.07
C ASN A 144 3.85 12.21 -1.91
N ALA A 145 4.58 11.17 -1.53
CA ALA A 145 5.61 11.25 -0.50
C ALA A 145 6.75 12.21 -0.88
N ARG A 146 7.21 12.12 -2.13
CA ARG A 146 8.24 13.02 -2.70
C ARG A 146 7.78 14.47 -2.69
N THR A 147 6.58 14.75 -3.23
CA THR A 147 6.00 16.10 -3.25
C THR A 147 5.82 16.65 -1.84
N PHE A 148 5.34 15.84 -0.89
CA PHE A 148 5.20 16.27 0.50
C PHE A 148 6.54 16.66 1.12
N ALA A 149 7.56 15.80 1.01
CA ALA A 149 8.87 16.06 1.58
C ALA A 149 9.51 17.32 0.98
N ALA A 150 9.39 17.50 -0.34
CA ALA A 150 9.85 18.69 -1.02
C ALA A 150 9.17 19.96 -0.48
N MET A 151 7.84 19.96 -0.32
CA MET A 151 7.11 21.09 0.28
C MET A 151 7.54 21.35 1.73
N ALA A 152 7.68 20.30 2.56
CA ALA A 152 8.02 20.42 3.98
C ALA A 152 9.46 20.92 4.22
N ASN A 153 10.36 20.75 3.25
CA ASN A 153 11.72 21.27 3.30
C ASN A 153 11.86 22.74 2.88
N ARG A 154 10.83 23.34 2.25
CA ARG A 154 10.92 24.72 1.78
C ARG A 154 10.92 25.75 2.93
N PRO A 155 11.84 26.72 2.94
CA PRO A 155 11.87 27.78 3.95
C PRO A 155 10.57 28.61 4.01
N GLU A 156 9.97 28.92 2.85
CA GLU A 156 8.73 29.70 2.79
C GLU A 156 7.57 28.96 3.45
N VAL A 157 7.47 27.64 3.21
CA VAL A 157 6.47 26.76 3.82
C VAL A 157 6.71 26.65 5.32
N ARG A 158 7.96 26.45 5.77
CA ARG A 158 8.30 26.36 7.20
C ARG A 158 7.97 27.64 7.97
N LYS A 159 8.16 28.82 7.37
CA LYS A 159 7.73 30.10 7.96
C LYS A 159 6.21 30.12 8.19
N LEU A 160 5.43 29.75 7.18
CA LEU A 160 3.97 29.68 7.28
C LEU A 160 3.50 28.60 8.28
N LEU A 161 4.20 27.47 8.39
CA LEU A 161 3.92 26.45 9.40
C LEU A 161 4.11 26.99 10.82
N ALA A 162 5.15 27.79 11.06
CA ALA A 162 5.39 28.41 12.36
C ALA A 162 4.26 29.39 12.73
N GLU A 163 3.76 30.19 11.78
CA GLU A 163 2.58 31.05 11.97
C GLU A 163 1.31 30.24 12.32
N ARG A 164 1.29 28.95 11.98
CA ARG A 164 0.20 27.99 12.26
C ARG A 164 0.47 27.12 13.50
N GLY A 165 1.49 27.45 14.28
CA GLY A 165 1.84 26.75 15.51
C GLY A 165 2.62 25.45 15.33
N ILE A 166 3.14 25.15 14.13
CA ILE A 166 3.96 23.97 13.86
C ILE A 166 5.39 24.43 13.58
N ILE A 167 6.27 24.27 14.57
CA ILE A 167 7.68 24.66 14.45
C ILE A 167 8.48 23.42 14.07
N VAL A 168 8.90 23.36 12.81
CA VAL A 168 9.83 22.35 12.31
C VAL A 168 11.26 22.86 12.56
N PRO A 169 12.09 22.14 13.33
CA PRO A 169 13.47 22.54 13.56
C PRO A 169 14.29 22.62 12.26
N ALA A 170 15.27 23.53 12.20
CA ALA A 170 16.08 23.75 11.00
C ALA A 170 16.91 22.51 10.62
N GLU A 171 17.33 21.75 11.62
CA GLU A 171 18.06 20.49 11.53
C GLU A 171 17.20 19.29 11.14
N THR A 172 15.87 19.43 11.09
CA THR A 172 14.98 18.37 10.62
C THR A 172 14.94 18.35 9.10
N GLY A 173 15.27 17.21 8.49
CA GLY A 173 15.11 16.95 7.06
C GLY A 173 13.95 16.00 6.78
N PHE A 174 13.13 16.33 5.78
CA PHE A 174 12.10 15.43 5.26
C PHE A 174 12.63 14.70 4.03
N ILE A 175 12.37 13.40 3.92
CA ILE A 175 12.70 12.59 2.74
C ILE A 175 11.45 11.86 2.26
N GLY A 176 11.16 11.96 0.97
CA GLY A 176 10.16 11.13 0.32
C GLY A 176 10.75 9.77 -0.06
N ALA A 177 10.00 8.71 0.14
CA ALA A 177 10.39 7.37 -0.26
C ALA A 177 9.18 6.55 -0.76
N GLU A 178 9.45 5.50 -1.52
CA GLU A 178 8.48 4.50 -1.93
C GLU A 178 8.95 3.10 -1.53
N HIS A 179 8.10 2.38 -0.79
CA HIS A 179 8.27 0.96 -0.50
C HIS A 179 7.50 0.12 -1.53
N ASN A 180 8.23 -0.62 -2.35
CA ASN A 180 7.64 -1.67 -3.19
C ASN A 180 7.34 -2.88 -2.32
N THR A 181 6.06 -3.08 -1.99
CA THR A 181 5.62 -4.15 -1.08
C THR A 181 5.92 -5.53 -1.67
N CYS A 182 5.91 -5.67 -3.00
CA CYS A 182 6.10 -6.95 -3.66
C CYS A 182 7.52 -7.49 -3.47
N ASP A 183 8.55 -6.64 -3.45
CA ASP A 183 9.96 -7.06 -3.41
C ASP A 183 10.78 -6.48 -2.24
N GLU A 184 10.15 -5.69 -1.37
CA GLU A 184 10.76 -4.97 -0.24
C GLU A 184 11.75 -3.85 -0.62
N LYS A 185 11.85 -3.48 -1.90
CA LYS A 185 12.74 -2.38 -2.32
C LYS A 185 12.18 -1.06 -1.83
N ILE A 186 13.02 -0.26 -1.17
CA ILE A 186 12.70 1.12 -0.81
C ILE A 186 13.50 2.07 -1.69
N THR A 187 12.80 2.93 -2.42
CA THR A 187 13.40 3.96 -3.28
C THR A 187 13.27 5.31 -2.58
N PHE A 188 14.39 5.96 -2.26
CA PHE A 188 14.41 7.29 -1.67
C PHE A 188 14.59 8.34 -2.76
N TYR A 189 13.89 9.47 -2.63
CA TYR A 189 13.93 10.57 -3.59
C TYR A 189 14.75 11.75 -3.07
N ASP A 190 15.33 12.50 -4.00
CA ASP A 190 15.96 13.80 -3.75
C ASP A 190 17.06 13.79 -2.67
N LEU A 191 17.79 12.67 -2.57
CA LEU A 191 18.88 12.51 -1.59
C LEU A 191 20.03 13.51 -1.77
N ALA A 192 20.19 14.08 -2.96
CA ALA A 192 21.19 15.11 -3.24
C ALA A 192 20.90 16.42 -2.47
N ASP A 193 19.65 16.67 -2.10
CA ASP A 193 19.22 17.85 -1.35
C ASP A 193 19.33 17.63 0.17
N LEU A 194 19.69 16.43 0.62
CA LEU A 194 19.81 16.11 2.04
C LEU A 194 21.04 16.82 2.64
N PRO A 195 20.89 17.59 3.73
CA PRO A 195 22.04 18.17 4.42
C PRO A 195 23.06 17.10 4.82
N THR A 196 24.35 17.34 4.55
CA THR A 196 25.45 16.42 4.88
C THR A 196 25.45 15.99 6.36
N ALA A 197 25.00 16.86 7.26
CA ALA A 197 24.88 16.56 8.69
C ALA A 197 23.91 15.39 9.00
N LEU A 198 22.95 15.11 8.11
CA LEU A 198 21.96 14.04 8.26
C LEU A 198 22.39 12.71 7.62
N GLU A 199 23.49 12.68 6.86
CA GLU A 199 23.96 11.44 6.22
C GLU A 199 24.18 10.28 7.19
N PRO A 200 24.80 10.45 8.39
CA PRO A 200 24.99 9.34 9.30
C PRO A 200 23.67 8.76 9.81
N ALA A 201 22.70 9.64 10.13
CA ALA A 201 21.37 9.22 10.56
C ALA A 201 20.62 8.49 9.43
N PHE A 202 20.76 8.96 8.19
CA PHE A 202 20.17 8.32 7.03
C PHE A 202 20.76 6.92 6.77
N ARG A 203 22.08 6.76 6.85
CA ARG A 203 22.74 5.45 6.67
C ARG A 203 22.29 4.45 7.72
N GLU A 204 22.16 4.86 8.97
CA GLU A 204 21.65 3.98 10.04
C GLU A 204 20.18 3.61 9.82
N LEU A 205 19.35 4.58 9.44
CA LEU A 205 17.96 4.32 9.08
C LEU A 205 17.85 3.33 7.91
N GLN A 206 18.65 3.50 6.85
CA GLN A 206 18.67 2.59 5.70
C GLN A 206 19.02 1.17 6.15
N ARG A 207 20.04 1.00 6.99
CA ARG A 207 20.42 -0.30 7.56
C ARG A 207 19.29 -0.95 8.35
N LEU A 208 18.55 -0.17 9.15
CA LEU A 208 17.40 -0.64 9.91
C LEU A 208 16.24 -1.04 9.00
N LEU A 209 15.97 -0.27 7.94
CA LEU A 209 14.93 -0.56 6.96
C LEU A 209 15.27 -1.81 6.12
N ASP A 210 16.52 -2.02 5.72
CA ASP A 210 16.95 -3.23 5.03
C ASP A 210 16.73 -4.48 5.90
N GLN A 211 17.06 -4.36 7.20
CA GLN A 211 16.78 -5.41 8.17
C GLN A 211 15.27 -5.65 8.34
N ALA A 212 14.48 -4.58 8.43
CA ALA A 212 13.03 -4.67 8.54
C ALA A 212 12.40 -5.32 7.29
N GLY A 213 12.87 -4.98 6.09
CA GLY A 213 12.44 -5.60 4.82
C GLY A 213 12.75 -7.10 4.76
N ALA A 214 13.94 -7.52 5.19
CA ALA A 214 14.28 -8.95 5.27
C ALA A 214 13.40 -9.72 6.28
N LEU A 215 13.10 -9.11 7.43
CA LEU A 215 12.20 -9.69 8.43
C LEU A 215 10.74 -9.69 7.96
N SER A 216 10.33 -8.66 7.21
CA SER A 216 9.03 -8.54 6.57
C SER A 216 8.81 -9.66 5.55
N ALA A 217 9.78 -9.86 4.65
CA ALA A 217 9.76 -10.97 3.69
C ALA A 217 9.73 -12.34 4.38
N HIS A 218 10.44 -12.51 5.49
CA HIS A 218 10.43 -13.75 6.28
C HIS A 218 9.06 -14.06 6.88
N GLU A 219 8.40 -13.05 7.45
CA GLU A 219 7.04 -13.19 7.98
C GLU A 219 6.04 -13.51 6.86
N ARG A 220 6.07 -12.78 5.73
CA ARG A 220 5.17 -13.03 4.60
C ARG A 220 5.40 -14.40 3.95
N CYS A 221 6.65 -14.87 3.88
CA CYS A 221 6.98 -16.16 3.29
C CYS A 221 6.20 -17.32 3.90
N ARG A 222 5.85 -17.27 5.19
CA ARG A 222 5.06 -18.35 5.81
C ARG A 222 3.66 -18.50 5.18
N ARG A 223 3.13 -17.46 4.52
CA ARG A 223 1.80 -17.42 3.89
C ARG A 223 1.83 -17.77 2.41
N PHE A 224 2.98 -17.72 1.75
CA PHE A 224 3.06 -18.04 0.32
C PHE A 224 3.07 -19.55 0.10
N ALA A 225 2.12 -20.05 -0.69
CA ALA A 225 2.00 -21.47 -1.00
C ALA A 225 3.27 -22.10 -1.60
N SER A 226 4.07 -21.33 -2.34
CA SER A 226 5.30 -21.81 -2.99
C SER A 226 6.59 -21.34 -2.32
N ALA A 227 6.53 -20.82 -1.08
CA ALA A 227 7.72 -20.44 -0.33
C ALA A 227 8.47 -21.66 0.24
N PRO A 228 9.80 -21.53 0.42
CA PRO A 228 10.58 -22.54 1.16
C PRO A 228 10.00 -22.77 2.55
N ARG A 229 10.10 -24.00 3.06
CA ARG A 229 9.75 -24.31 4.45
C ARG A 229 10.90 -23.82 5.35
N HIS A 230 10.60 -22.91 6.28
CA HIS A 230 11.54 -22.33 7.25
C HIS A 230 12.77 -21.60 6.65
N PRO A 231 12.58 -20.61 5.77
CA PRO A 231 13.69 -19.86 5.21
C PRO A 231 14.41 -19.03 6.27
N THR A 232 15.68 -18.71 6.05
CA THR A 232 16.32 -17.58 6.73
C THR A 232 15.75 -16.26 6.18
N PRO A 233 15.88 -15.12 6.89
CA PRO A 233 15.42 -13.82 6.37
C PRO A 233 15.99 -13.47 4.99
N THR A 234 17.27 -13.77 4.74
CA THR A 234 17.89 -13.56 3.43
C THR A 234 17.30 -14.47 2.35
N GLN A 235 17.04 -15.74 2.67
CA GLN A 235 16.41 -16.67 1.72
C GLN A 235 14.96 -16.26 1.42
N ALA A 236 14.23 -15.77 2.41
CA ALA A 236 12.88 -15.27 2.28
C ALA A 236 12.82 -14.02 1.40
N LEU A 237 13.70 -13.04 1.64
CA LEU A 237 13.81 -11.84 0.82
C LEU A 237 14.12 -12.19 -0.65
N ARG A 238 15.09 -13.08 -0.87
CA ARG A 238 15.40 -13.57 -2.23
C ARG A 238 14.18 -14.22 -2.88
N HIS A 239 13.44 -15.05 -2.14
CA HIS A 239 12.23 -15.70 -2.65
C HIS A 239 11.17 -14.67 -3.06
N VAL A 240 10.93 -13.66 -2.23
CA VAL A 240 9.98 -12.59 -2.51
C VAL A 240 10.37 -11.80 -3.78
N ILE A 241 11.64 -11.40 -3.91
CA ILE A 241 12.15 -10.72 -5.12
C ILE A 241 12.04 -11.62 -6.37
N GLU A 242 12.31 -12.91 -6.22
CA GLU A 242 12.21 -13.86 -7.33
C GLU A 242 10.78 -13.96 -7.88
N ARG A 243 9.78 -14.01 -6.98
CA ARG A 243 8.36 -14.04 -7.35
C ARG A 243 7.90 -12.81 -8.11
N SER A 244 8.38 -11.62 -7.75
CA SER A 244 8.00 -10.38 -8.45
C SER A 244 8.52 -10.36 -9.89
N ARG A 245 9.63 -11.06 -10.15
CA ARG A 245 10.30 -11.16 -11.45
C ARG A 245 9.87 -12.34 -12.30
N ASP A 246 9.19 -13.32 -11.71
CA ASP A 246 8.69 -14.49 -12.44
C ASP A 246 7.39 -14.14 -13.17
N PHE A 247 7.46 -14.08 -14.51
CA PHE A 247 6.31 -13.80 -15.37
C PHE A 247 5.22 -14.89 -15.31
N SER A 248 5.56 -16.10 -14.88
CA SER A 248 4.60 -17.19 -14.72
C SER A 248 3.91 -17.19 -13.35
N GLN A 249 4.38 -16.36 -12.41
CA GLN A 249 3.88 -16.31 -11.05
C GLN A 249 2.49 -15.67 -10.98
N ALA A 250 1.46 -16.48 -10.80
CA ALA A 250 0.09 -15.97 -10.60
C ALA A 250 -0.12 -15.32 -9.22
N ARG A 251 0.71 -15.64 -8.23
CA ARG A 251 0.60 -15.16 -6.83
C ARG A 251 1.81 -14.30 -6.43
N PRO A 252 2.17 -13.22 -7.15
CA PRO A 252 3.42 -12.51 -6.87
C PRO A 252 3.46 -11.94 -5.45
N GLU A 253 2.32 -11.43 -4.97
CA GLU A 253 2.10 -10.88 -3.64
C GLU A 253 0.68 -11.20 -3.14
N LEU A 254 0.42 -10.98 -1.84
CA LEU A 254 -0.87 -11.23 -1.16
C LEU A 254 -1.68 -9.96 -0.85
N GLY A 255 -1.19 -8.78 -1.23
CA GLY A 255 -1.87 -7.49 -1.03
C GLY A 255 -2.30 -7.27 0.42
N HIS A 256 -3.56 -6.88 0.60
CA HIS A 256 -4.21 -6.64 1.90
C HIS A 256 -4.93 -7.89 2.46
N ALA A 257 -4.62 -9.08 1.94
CA ALA A 257 -5.20 -10.31 2.47
C ALA A 257 -4.94 -10.40 3.98
N THR A 258 -5.85 -11.08 4.69
CA THR A 258 -5.91 -11.17 6.17
C THR A 258 -6.25 -9.89 6.96
N ASN A 259 -6.45 -8.75 6.31
CA ASN A 259 -6.87 -7.52 7.00
C ASN A 259 -8.16 -7.75 7.83
N ALA A 260 -8.09 -7.42 9.13
CA ALA A 260 -9.14 -7.64 10.10
C ALA A 260 -9.41 -6.43 11.00
N ALA A 261 -8.45 -5.51 11.16
CA ALA A 261 -8.59 -4.37 12.06
C ALA A 261 -7.93 -3.08 11.54
N ALA A 262 -8.40 -1.95 12.02
CA ALA A 262 -7.75 -0.66 11.92
C ALA A 262 -7.67 -0.05 13.33
N LEU A 263 -6.46 0.29 13.78
CA LEU A 263 -6.22 0.92 15.06
C LEU A 263 -5.97 2.40 14.83
N VAL A 264 -6.84 3.26 15.36
CA VAL A 264 -6.75 4.72 15.25
C VAL A 264 -6.42 5.27 16.63
N GLY A 265 -5.18 5.71 16.85
CA GLY A 265 -4.75 6.18 18.16
C GLY A 265 -3.26 6.38 18.27
N ARG A 266 -2.78 6.64 19.49
CA ARG A 266 -1.35 6.88 19.73
C ARG A 266 -0.57 5.60 19.50
N ARG A 267 0.70 5.72 19.10
CA ARG A 267 1.58 4.55 18.87
C ARG A 267 1.62 3.59 20.07
N SER A 268 1.54 4.12 21.29
CA SER A 268 1.51 3.38 22.55
C SER A 268 0.35 2.39 22.67
N MET A 269 -0.75 2.58 21.93
CA MET A 269 -1.92 1.68 21.92
C MET A 269 -1.58 0.27 21.42
N SER A 270 -0.59 0.14 20.53
CA SER A 270 -0.24 -1.13 19.86
C SER A 270 1.26 -1.41 19.90
N GLN A 271 2.03 -0.66 20.69
CA GLN A 271 3.48 -0.82 20.74
C GLN A 271 3.85 -2.11 21.44
N GLY A 272 4.79 -2.86 20.85
CA GLY A 272 5.18 -4.17 21.35
C GLY A 272 4.12 -5.26 21.10
N VAL A 273 3.12 -5.04 20.25
CA VAL A 273 2.14 -6.08 19.88
C VAL A 273 2.42 -6.56 18.46
N PHE A 274 2.55 -7.87 18.28
CA PHE A 274 2.53 -8.51 16.98
C PHE A 274 1.09 -8.78 16.57
N LEU A 275 0.65 -8.14 15.48
CA LEU A 275 -0.73 -8.19 14.97
C LEU A 275 -0.86 -9.04 13.70
N ASP A 276 0.15 -9.86 13.40
CA ASP A 276 0.15 -10.83 12.30
C ASP A 276 -0.20 -10.26 10.91
N ARG A 277 0.15 -8.99 10.65
CA ARG A 277 -0.20 -8.23 9.43
C ARG A 277 -1.69 -8.09 9.16
N ARG A 278 -2.52 -8.16 10.22
CA ARG A 278 -3.98 -8.05 10.11
C ARG A 278 -4.52 -6.67 10.46
N ALA A 279 -3.65 -5.72 10.79
CA ALA A 279 -4.06 -4.41 11.29
C ALA A 279 -3.45 -3.26 10.48
N PHE A 280 -4.29 -2.31 10.08
CA PHE A 280 -3.85 -0.96 9.76
C PHE A 280 -3.56 -0.18 11.03
N LEU A 281 -2.51 0.63 11.03
CA LEU A 281 -2.18 1.52 12.13
C LEU A 281 -2.27 2.96 11.65
N VAL A 282 -3.17 3.73 12.27
CA VAL A 282 -3.42 5.13 11.95
C VAL A 282 -3.09 5.96 13.17
N SER A 283 -2.01 6.73 13.09
CA SER A 283 -1.59 7.61 14.18
C SER A 283 -2.61 8.71 14.40
N TYR A 284 -3.02 8.87 15.65
CA TYR A 284 -3.93 9.92 16.11
C TYR A 284 -3.63 10.23 17.58
N ASP A 285 -3.67 11.48 17.98
CA ASP A 285 -3.50 11.89 19.38
C ASP A 285 -4.75 12.61 19.89
N PRO A 286 -5.59 11.97 20.71
CA PRO A 286 -6.82 12.59 21.22
C PRO A 286 -6.54 13.79 22.13
N THR A 287 -5.33 13.91 22.69
CA THR A 287 -4.98 15.04 23.56
C THR A 287 -4.82 16.35 22.79
N GLN A 288 -4.63 16.27 21.47
CA GLN A 288 -4.50 17.42 20.57
C GLN A 288 -5.81 17.73 19.83
N ASP A 289 -6.88 16.97 20.07
CA ASP A 289 -8.14 17.05 19.33
C ASP A 289 -9.38 16.89 20.23
N PRO A 290 -9.60 17.80 21.20
CA PRO A 290 -10.65 17.67 22.21
C PRO A 290 -12.07 17.63 21.63
N ASN A 291 -12.28 18.21 20.44
CA ASN A 291 -13.57 18.24 19.76
C ASN A 291 -13.75 17.10 18.74
N GLY A 292 -12.72 16.29 18.50
CA GLY A 292 -12.75 15.20 17.53
C GLY A 292 -12.76 15.66 16.06
N THR A 293 -12.32 16.88 15.76
CA THR A 293 -12.32 17.41 14.38
C THR A 293 -11.31 16.68 13.51
N VAL A 294 -10.12 16.42 14.05
CA VAL A 294 -9.10 15.62 13.36
C VAL A 294 -9.59 14.18 13.23
N LEU A 295 -10.12 13.61 14.33
CA LEU A 295 -10.65 12.25 14.33
C LEU A 295 -11.77 12.05 13.31
N GLU A 296 -12.66 13.02 13.18
CA GLU A 296 -13.72 12.99 12.18
C GLU A 296 -13.15 12.91 10.76
N GLY A 297 -12.14 13.74 10.44
CA GLY A 297 -11.42 13.65 9.17
C GLY A 297 -10.76 12.29 8.96
N ILE A 298 -10.13 11.74 9.99
CA ILE A 298 -9.54 10.40 9.96
C ILE A 298 -10.61 9.35 9.67
N LEU A 299 -11.73 9.34 10.40
CA LEU A 299 -12.79 8.34 10.23
C LEU A 299 -13.48 8.47 8.87
N LEU A 300 -13.62 9.68 8.33
CA LEU A 300 -14.14 9.89 6.98
C LEU A 300 -13.18 9.44 5.87
N ALA A 301 -11.88 9.31 6.15
CA ALA A 301 -10.91 8.71 5.23
C ALA A 301 -10.76 7.21 5.46
N VAL A 302 -10.40 6.80 6.68
CA VAL A 302 -10.12 5.42 7.09
C VAL A 302 -11.37 4.56 7.05
N GLY A 303 -12.55 5.11 7.40
CA GLY A 303 -13.81 4.39 7.37
C GLY A 303 -14.09 3.87 5.96
N PRO A 304 -14.33 4.73 4.96
CA PRO A 304 -14.59 4.30 3.59
C PRO A 304 -13.43 3.54 2.93
N VAL A 305 -12.17 3.98 3.08
CA VAL A 305 -11.03 3.32 2.43
C VAL A 305 -10.74 1.96 3.08
N GLY A 306 -10.68 1.90 4.41
CA GLY A 306 -10.43 0.67 5.16
C GLY A 306 -11.59 -0.32 5.01
N ALA A 307 -12.84 0.15 5.09
CA ALA A 307 -14.01 -0.69 4.82
C ALA A 307 -14.02 -1.18 3.38
N GLY A 308 -13.72 -0.32 2.40
CA GLY A 308 -13.66 -0.70 1.00
C GLY A 308 -12.65 -1.81 0.74
N ILE A 309 -11.42 -1.66 1.26
CA ILE A 309 -10.39 -2.71 1.18
C ILE A 309 -10.86 -3.99 1.86
N ASN A 310 -11.38 -3.92 3.09
CA ASN A 310 -11.83 -5.12 3.80
C ASN A 310 -13.00 -5.83 3.08
N LEU A 311 -14.00 -5.08 2.63
CA LEU A 311 -15.19 -5.60 1.97
C LEU A 311 -14.86 -6.17 0.59
N GLU A 312 -13.90 -5.59 -0.14
CA GLU A 312 -13.43 -6.15 -1.41
C GLU A 312 -12.91 -7.58 -1.23
N TYR A 313 -12.07 -7.81 -0.21
CA TYR A 313 -11.59 -9.14 0.13
C TYR A 313 -12.72 -10.02 0.68
N TYR A 314 -13.57 -9.50 1.57
CA TYR A 314 -14.70 -10.23 2.15
C TYR A 314 -15.61 -10.82 1.06
N PHE A 315 -16.11 -9.97 0.14
CA PHE A 315 -17.06 -10.39 -0.88
C PHE A 315 -16.41 -11.29 -1.92
N SER A 316 -15.17 -11.00 -2.30
CA SER A 316 -14.39 -11.85 -3.20
C SER A 316 -14.18 -13.24 -2.59
N THR A 317 -14.00 -13.35 -1.26
CA THR A 317 -13.88 -14.62 -0.55
C THR A 317 -15.21 -15.37 -0.43
N VAL A 318 -16.29 -14.69 -0.05
CA VAL A 318 -17.60 -15.33 0.18
C VAL A 318 -18.21 -15.85 -1.12
N ASN A 319 -18.09 -15.12 -2.22
CA ASN A 319 -18.63 -15.54 -3.51
C ASN A 319 -17.75 -15.06 -4.67
N ASN A 320 -16.62 -15.73 -4.88
CA ASN A 320 -15.67 -15.33 -5.92
C ASN A 320 -16.23 -15.38 -7.35
N GLU A 321 -17.23 -16.25 -7.61
CA GLU A 321 -17.83 -16.37 -8.94
C GLU A 321 -18.65 -15.13 -9.31
N ARG A 322 -19.32 -14.49 -8.35
CA ARG A 322 -20.17 -13.31 -8.60
C ARG A 322 -19.55 -11.99 -8.17
N LEU A 323 -18.81 -12.01 -7.06
CA LEU A 323 -18.26 -10.83 -6.39
C LEU A 323 -16.72 -10.79 -6.40
N GLY A 324 -16.11 -11.74 -7.10
CA GLY A 324 -14.69 -11.72 -7.45
C GLY A 324 -14.51 -12.01 -8.94
N CYS A 325 -13.26 -12.16 -9.35
CA CYS A 325 -12.94 -12.32 -10.78
C CYS A 325 -12.55 -13.73 -11.20
N GLY A 326 -12.78 -14.76 -10.39
CA GLY A 326 -12.45 -16.14 -10.77
C GLY A 326 -10.96 -16.45 -10.57
N THR A 327 -10.40 -17.28 -11.43
CA THR A 327 -8.96 -17.62 -11.36
C THR A 327 -8.14 -16.70 -12.26
N LYS A 328 -7.04 -16.14 -11.73
CA LYS A 328 -6.15 -15.22 -12.47
C LYS A 328 -5.51 -15.84 -13.71
N THR A 329 -5.34 -17.17 -13.74
CA THR A 329 -4.58 -17.88 -14.79
C THR A 329 -5.11 -17.69 -16.22
N PRO A 330 -6.41 -17.79 -16.52
CA PRO A 330 -6.98 -17.49 -17.83
C PRO A 330 -7.29 -16.00 -18.07
N HIS A 331 -6.90 -15.08 -17.19
CA HIS A 331 -7.27 -13.67 -17.35
C HIS A 331 -6.60 -13.03 -18.55
N ASN A 332 -7.40 -12.36 -19.37
CA ASN A 332 -6.94 -11.48 -20.44
C ASN A 332 -7.25 -10.03 -20.07
N VAL A 333 -6.25 -9.15 -20.21
CA VAL A 333 -6.46 -7.71 -20.02
C VAL A 333 -7.23 -7.18 -21.21
N THR A 334 -8.39 -6.57 -20.94
CA THR A 334 -9.31 -6.04 -21.95
C THR A 334 -9.41 -4.53 -21.80
N GLY A 335 -9.15 -3.81 -22.89
CA GLY A 335 -9.24 -2.34 -22.93
C GLY A 335 -8.24 -1.59 -22.06
N LEU A 336 -7.27 -2.27 -21.42
CA LEU A 336 -6.31 -1.73 -20.45
C LEU A 336 -6.93 -1.23 -19.13
N PHE A 337 -8.21 -1.53 -18.87
CA PHE A 337 -8.90 -1.12 -17.64
C PHE A 337 -9.63 -2.26 -16.92
N ALA A 338 -9.74 -3.44 -17.53
CA ALA A 338 -10.47 -4.57 -16.96
C ALA A 338 -9.85 -5.91 -17.38
N VAL A 339 -10.37 -7.00 -16.80
CA VAL A 339 -9.99 -8.36 -17.16
C VAL A 339 -11.21 -9.19 -17.57
N MET A 340 -11.01 -10.10 -18.52
CA MET A 340 -11.94 -11.16 -18.88
C MET A 340 -11.37 -12.51 -18.45
N GLU A 341 -12.23 -13.43 -18.04
CA GLU A 341 -11.86 -14.83 -17.82
C GLU A 341 -11.93 -15.61 -19.15
N GLY A 342 -10.78 -16.10 -19.63
CA GLY A 342 -10.68 -16.83 -20.89
C GLY A 342 -10.89 -15.96 -22.12
N ALA A 343 -11.29 -16.58 -23.24
CA ALA A 343 -11.42 -15.91 -24.53
C ALA A 343 -12.76 -15.17 -24.72
N SER A 344 -13.79 -15.53 -23.95
CA SER A 344 -15.13 -14.95 -24.06
C SER A 344 -15.85 -15.06 -22.71
N SER A 345 -15.96 -13.94 -22.02
CA SER A 345 -16.70 -13.75 -20.76
C SER A 345 -17.01 -12.27 -20.57
N ASP A 346 -17.87 -11.95 -19.61
CA ASP A 346 -18.07 -10.57 -19.18
C ASP A 346 -16.80 -10.01 -18.52
N LEU A 347 -16.70 -8.68 -18.46
CA LEU A 347 -15.68 -8.03 -17.64
C LEU A 347 -15.87 -8.44 -16.17
N ARG A 348 -14.78 -8.88 -15.56
CA ARG A 348 -14.80 -9.38 -14.18
C ARG A 348 -14.41 -8.27 -13.21
N THR A 349 -15.12 -8.19 -12.09
CA THR A 349 -14.86 -7.26 -10.97
C THR A 349 -14.35 -8.00 -9.74
N GLY A 350 -13.83 -7.28 -8.75
CA GLY A 350 -13.33 -7.87 -7.50
C GLY A 350 -12.02 -8.64 -7.68
N LEU A 351 -11.67 -9.48 -6.70
CA LEU A 351 -10.33 -10.09 -6.60
C LEU A 351 -10.31 -11.54 -7.11
N PRO A 352 -9.18 -12.00 -7.69
CA PRO A 352 -9.04 -13.38 -8.13
C PRO A 352 -8.76 -14.29 -6.94
N ARG A 353 -9.05 -15.58 -7.06
CA ARG A 353 -8.80 -16.60 -6.01
C ARG A 353 -7.39 -16.49 -5.41
N GLN A 354 -6.38 -16.27 -6.26
CA GLN A 354 -4.98 -16.13 -5.87
C GLN A 354 -4.68 -14.99 -4.89
N MET A 355 -5.54 -13.97 -4.80
CA MET A 355 -5.40 -12.85 -3.85
C MET A 355 -6.15 -13.08 -2.53
N ILE A 356 -7.10 -14.02 -2.51
CA ILE A 356 -8.01 -14.23 -1.37
C ILE A 356 -7.86 -15.58 -0.68
N GLU A 357 -7.07 -16.50 -1.24
CA GLU A 357 -6.86 -17.87 -0.77
C GLU A 357 -6.52 -17.96 0.74
N ILE A 358 -5.91 -16.92 1.31
CA ILE A 358 -5.49 -16.88 2.71
C ILE A 358 -6.36 -15.98 3.60
N HIS A 359 -7.37 -15.32 3.04
CA HIS A 359 -8.18 -14.32 3.73
C HIS A 359 -9.40 -14.97 4.38
N GLU A 360 -9.59 -14.71 5.67
CA GLU A 360 -10.84 -15.03 6.37
C GLU A 360 -11.86 -13.91 6.09
N PRO A 361 -13.09 -14.21 5.66
CA PRO A 361 -14.09 -13.20 5.36
C PRO A 361 -14.64 -12.60 6.66
N VAL A 362 -13.87 -11.67 7.25
CA VAL A 362 -14.22 -10.93 8.45
C VAL A 362 -14.49 -9.47 8.12
N ARG A 363 -15.40 -8.84 8.86
CA ARG A 363 -15.64 -7.40 8.76
C ARG A 363 -14.64 -6.62 9.59
N LEU A 364 -14.23 -5.46 9.10
CA LEU A 364 -13.19 -4.64 9.72
C LEU A 364 -13.60 -4.19 11.12
N GLN A 365 -12.72 -4.40 12.10
CA GLN A 365 -12.82 -3.80 13.43
C GLN A 365 -12.04 -2.48 13.46
N ILE A 366 -12.72 -1.36 13.68
CA ILE A 366 -12.11 -0.04 13.82
C ILE A 366 -12.03 0.26 15.31
N VAL A 367 -10.84 0.13 15.89
CA VAL A 367 -10.58 0.41 17.30
C VAL A 367 -9.99 1.80 17.42
N VAL A 368 -10.71 2.69 18.09
CA VAL A 368 -10.38 4.12 18.15
C VAL A 368 -10.07 4.55 19.57
N GLU A 369 -8.90 5.12 19.79
CA GLU A 369 -8.55 5.76 21.06
C GLU A 369 -9.26 7.12 21.17
N ALA A 370 -10.48 7.12 21.68
CA ALA A 370 -11.32 8.30 21.84
C ALA A 370 -12.42 8.08 22.88
N LYS A 371 -12.94 9.18 23.43
CA LYS A 371 -14.12 9.17 24.31
C LYS A 371 -15.38 8.82 23.52
N THR A 372 -16.31 8.08 24.13
CA THR A 372 -17.52 7.61 23.44
C THR A 372 -18.43 8.76 22.99
N GLU A 373 -18.45 9.87 23.72
CA GLU A 373 -19.22 11.07 23.44
C GLU A 373 -18.74 11.73 22.14
N VAL A 374 -17.42 11.75 21.92
CA VAL A 374 -16.81 12.29 20.69
C VAL A 374 -17.20 11.42 19.50
N LEU A 375 -17.06 10.09 19.63
CA LEU A 375 -17.43 9.16 18.56
C LEU A 375 -18.93 9.16 18.27
N ALA A 376 -19.78 9.21 19.30
CA ALA A 376 -21.23 9.28 19.13
C ALA A 376 -21.64 10.58 18.42
N ALA A 377 -21.00 11.70 18.75
CA ALA A 377 -21.24 12.96 18.06
C ALA A 377 -20.79 12.90 16.59
N ILE A 378 -19.65 12.26 16.28
CA ILE A 378 -19.17 12.08 14.90
C ILE A 378 -20.15 11.19 14.12
N TYR A 379 -20.52 10.06 14.71
CA TYR A 379 -21.50 9.15 14.14
C TYR A 379 -22.82 9.88 13.85
N GLY A 380 -23.34 10.66 14.80
CA GLY A 380 -24.61 11.37 14.64
C GLY A 380 -24.65 12.33 13.45
N ARG A 381 -23.54 13.02 13.16
CA ARG A 381 -23.46 14.03 12.09
C ARG A 381 -22.98 13.50 10.74
N GLN A 382 -22.28 12.37 10.70
CA GLN A 382 -21.69 11.83 9.46
C GLN A 382 -22.51 10.67 8.88
N ALA A 383 -23.31 10.97 7.85
CA ALA A 383 -24.20 9.99 7.21
C ALA A 383 -23.47 8.75 6.66
N SER A 384 -22.31 8.93 6.03
CA SER A 384 -21.49 7.84 5.49
C SER A 384 -20.99 6.87 6.57
N LEU A 385 -20.62 7.40 7.74
CA LEU A 385 -20.21 6.57 8.87
C LEU A 385 -21.40 5.84 9.49
N ARG A 386 -22.58 6.47 9.55
CA ARG A 386 -23.80 5.80 10.00
C ARG A 386 -24.18 4.61 9.12
N GLU A 387 -24.03 4.76 7.81
CA GLU A 387 -24.32 3.67 6.88
C GLU A 387 -23.36 2.49 7.08
N LEU A 388 -22.05 2.76 7.21
CA LEU A 388 -21.05 1.70 7.41
C LEU A 388 -21.20 1.00 8.77
N ILE A 389 -21.33 1.78 9.85
CA ILE A 389 -21.33 1.26 11.22
C ILE A 389 -22.71 0.75 11.60
N GLY A 390 -23.78 1.49 11.29
CA GLY A 390 -25.16 1.16 11.67
C GLY A 390 -25.73 -0.06 10.93
N ASN A 391 -25.24 -0.34 9.71
CA ASN A 391 -25.55 -1.59 9.00
C ASN A 391 -24.49 -2.69 9.27
N GLU A 392 -23.60 -2.45 10.23
CA GLU A 392 -22.58 -3.39 10.68
C GLU A 392 -21.62 -3.86 9.56
N TRP A 393 -21.41 -3.06 8.52
CA TRP A 393 -20.38 -3.34 7.51
C TRP A 393 -18.97 -3.24 8.10
N VAL A 394 -18.81 -2.44 9.15
CA VAL A 394 -17.63 -2.39 10.03
C VAL A 394 -18.07 -2.34 11.49
N HIS A 395 -17.20 -2.77 12.40
CA HIS A 395 -17.44 -2.69 13.84
C HIS A 395 -16.64 -1.53 14.43
N LEU A 396 -17.31 -0.58 15.09
CA LEU A 396 -16.65 0.51 15.81
C LEU A 396 -16.45 0.13 17.28
N ILE A 397 -15.22 0.28 17.76
CA ILE A 397 -14.82 0.00 19.13
C ILE A 397 -14.10 1.24 19.67
N ALA A 398 -14.54 1.79 20.79
CA ALA A 398 -13.83 2.86 21.47
C ALA A 398 -12.90 2.29 22.53
N LYS A 399 -11.68 2.80 22.61
CA LYS A 399 -10.75 2.64 23.73
C LYS A 399 -10.66 3.98 24.44
N ASP A 400 -11.05 4.03 25.70
CA ASP A 400 -10.94 5.25 26.48
C ASP A 400 -9.45 5.70 26.59
N PRO A 401 -9.12 6.96 26.29
CA PRO A 401 -7.74 7.45 26.30
C PRO A 401 -7.13 7.56 27.71
N GLU A 402 -7.96 7.57 28.75
CA GLU A 402 -7.56 7.74 30.17
C GLU A 402 -7.65 6.41 30.93
N THR A 403 -8.78 5.70 30.85
CA THR A 403 -8.98 4.46 31.61
C THR A 403 -8.45 3.22 30.87
N GLY A 404 -8.35 3.30 29.54
CA GLY A 404 -8.00 2.16 28.68
C GLY A 404 -9.13 1.14 28.50
N GLU A 405 -10.32 1.41 29.05
CA GLU A 405 -11.49 0.54 28.91
C GLU A 405 -12.01 0.53 27.46
N PHE A 406 -12.58 -0.60 27.06
CA PHE A 406 -13.14 -0.78 25.73
C PHE A 406 -14.68 -0.75 25.78
N THR A 407 -15.28 -0.05 24.83
CA THR A 407 -16.72 -0.08 24.55
C THR A 407 -16.95 -0.42 23.08
N ILE A 408 -17.97 -1.22 22.79
CA ILE A 408 -18.34 -1.62 21.43
C ILE A 408 -19.59 -0.85 21.03
N PHE A 409 -19.63 -0.37 19.80
CA PHE A 409 -20.84 0.26 19.26
C PHE A 409 -21.84 -0.81 18.79
N ASP A 410 -23.03 -0.78 19.37
CA ASP A 410 -24.21 -1.54 18.95
C ASP A 410 -25.18 -0.60 18.23
N PRO A 411 -25.69 -0.93 17.02
CA PRO A 411 -26.59 -0.06 16.26
C PRO A 411 -27.90 0.30 16.97
N VAL A 412 -28.34 -0.51 17.93
CA VAL A 412 -29.60 -0.32 18.69
C VAL A 412 -29.32 0.34 20.04
N LEU A 413 -28.27 -0.08 20.74
CA LEU A 413 -27.98 0.33 22.11
C LEU A 413 -26.95 1.46 22.22
N GLY A 414 -26.22 1.76 21.15
CA GLY A 414 -25.07 2.67 21.17
C GLY A 414 -23.82 2.00 21.77
N PHE A 415 -22.98 2.78 22.45
CA PHE A 415 -21.76 2.23 23.06
C PHE A 415 -22.08 1.39 24.30
N VAL A 416 -21.73 0.10 24.25
CA VAL A 416 -21.87 -0.86 25.36
C VAL A 416 -20.49 -1.28 25.87
N PRO A 417 -20.27 -1.36 27.20
CA PRO A 417 -19.00 -1.83 27.77
C PRO A 417 -18.62 -3.24 27.29
N TRP A 418 -17.35 -3.45 26.97
CA TRP A 418 -16.83 -4.79 26.73
C TRP A 418 -16.69 -5.55 28.06
N ILE A 419 -17.50 -6.60 28.22
CA ILE A 419 -17.52 -7.45 29.41
C ILE A 419 -16.88 -8.84 29.19
N GLY A 420 -16.24 -9.04 28.03
CA GLY A 420 -15.60 -10.31 27.70
C GLY A 420 -14.34 -10.58 28.53
N PRO A 421 -13.97 -11.85 28.74
CA PRO A 421 -12.81 -12.21 29.54
C PRO A 421 -11.52 -11.68 28.89
N VAL A 422 -10.73 -10.91 29.65
CA VAL A 422 -9.39 -10.48 29.25
C VAL A 422 -8.42 -11.62 29.52
N LYS A 423 -7.87 -12.21 28.45
CA LYS A 423 -6.86 -13.26 28.55
C LYS A 423 -5.46 -12.65 28.41
N PRO A 424 -4.48 -13.03 29.26
CA PRO A 424 -3.11 -12.59 29.06
C PRO A 424 -2.61 -13.08 27.70
N LEU A 425 -1.98 -12.18 26.95
CA LEU A 425 -1.34 -12.53 25.68
C LEU A 425 -0.02 -13.24 25.94
N PRO A 426 0.35 -14.26 25.14
CA PRO A 426 1.68 -14.85 25.23
C PRO A 426 2.74 -13.82 24.84
N THR A 427 3.92 -13.92 25.45
CA THR A 427 5.06 -13.03 25.20
C THR A 427 6.18 -13.78 24.50
N HIS A 428 6.67 -13.21 23.41
CA HIS A 428 7.84 -13.70 22.68
C HIS A 428 8.91 -12.62 22.63
N ARG A 429 10.18 -13.04 22.62
CA ARG A 429 11.29 -12.08 22.49
C ARG A 429 11.29 -11.39 21.13
N ARG A 430 10.92 -12.11 20.08
CA ARG A 430 10.83 -11.62 18.70
C ARG A 430 9.57 -12.15 18.03
N SER A 431 9.02 -11.40 17.08
CA SER A 431 7.84 -11.85 16.32
C SER A 431 8.06 -13.19 15.63
N GLY A 432 9.27 -13.43 15.10
CA GLY A 432 9.65 -14.69 14.49
C GLY A 432 9.51 -15.91 15.39
N ASP A 433 9.59 -15.76 16.71
CA ASP A 433 9.43 -16.87 17.65
C ASP A 433 7.95 -17.27 17.80
N GLY A 434 7.03 -16.33 17.53
CA GLY A 434 5.59 -16.54 17.59
C GLY A 434 4.97 -17.09 16.29
N TYR A 435 5.51 -16.73 15.12
CA TYR A 435 4.90 -17.13 13.84
C TYR A 435 5.59 -18.27 13.07
N ARG A 436 6.82 -18.64 13.43
CA ARG A 436 7.56 -19.68 12.70
C ARG A 436 6.81 -21.01 12.75
N GLY A 437 6.67 -21.65 11.58
CA GLY A 437 5.98 -22.95 11.46
C GLY A 437 4.47 -22.86 11.34
N HIS A 438 3.89 -21.65 11.40
CA HIS A 438 2.46 -21.44 11.24
C HIS A 438 2.14 -20.79 9.89
N THR A 439 1.20 -21.38 9.15
CA THR A 439 0.64 -20.81 7.91
C THR A 439 -0.67 -20.08 8.16
N GLU A 440 -1.40 -20.45 9.22
CA GLU A 440 -2.70 -19.88 9.56
C GLU A 440 -2.60 -18.51 10.24
N PRO A 441 -3.70 -17.76 10.29
CA PRO A 441 -3.81 -16.57 11.12
C PRO A 441 -3.45 -16.83 12.57
N LEU A 442 -2.71 -15.91 13.17
CA LEU A 442 -2.27 -16.01 14.56
C LEU A 442 -2.94 -14.96 15.43
N PRO A 443 -3.26 -15.30 16.70
CA PRO A 443 -3.71 -14.31 17.65
C PRO A 443 -2.59 -13.31 17.97
N PRO A 444 -2.94 -12.10 18.45
CA PRO A 444 -1.94 -11.14 18.88
C PRO A 444 -1.02 -11.69 19.96
N VAL A 445 0.26 -11.32 19.91
CA VAL A 445 1.25 -11.68 20.94
C VAL A 445 2.06 -10.45 21.34
N LEU A 446 2.59 -10.44 22.57
CA LEU A 446 3.48 -9.37 23.04
C LEU A 446 4.92 -9.67 22.60
N ILE A 447 5.63 -8.63 22.16
CA ILE A 447 7.03 -8.67 21.75
C ILE A 447 7.87 -7.89 22.74
N GLY A 448 8.81 -8.57 23.37
CA GLY A 448 9.70 -8.01 24.38
C GLY A 448 10.26 -9.10 25.27
N ASP A 449 11.10 -8.71 26.23
CA ASP A 449 11.54 -9.66 27.25
C ASP A 449 10.35 -10.03 28.14
N PRO A 450 10.20 -11.31 28.53
CA PRO A 450 9.14 -11.72 29.46
C PRO A 450 9.27 -10.90 30.74
N ILE A 451 8.22 -10.17 31.11
CA ILE A 451 8.15 -9.54 32.43
C ILE A 451 8.19 -10.70 33.44
N PRO A 452 9.15 -10.76 34.38
CA PRO A 452 9.12 -11.76 35.42
C PRO A 452 7.79 -11.61 36.16
N LEU A 453 6.98 -12.67 36.18
CA LEU A 453 5.82 -12.72 37.06
C LEU A 453 6.33 -12.38 38.47
N PRO A 454 5.68 -11.47 39.21
CA PRO A 454 5.99 -11.32 40.63
C PRO A 454 5.87 -12.70 41.25
N CYS A 455 6.97 -13.21 41.82
CA CYS A 455 6.90 -14.38 42.69
C CYS A 455 5.85 -14.07 43.76
N GLY A 456 4.81 -14.90 43.82
CA GLY A 456 3.65 -14.66 44.66
C GLY A 456 4.02 -14.34 46.11
N SER A 457 3.26 -13.41 46.69
CA SER A 457 3.12 -13.23 48.13
C SER A 457 2.01 -14.13 48.66
#